data_AF-A0A2T4JJB1-F1
#
_entry.id   AF-A0A2T4JJB1-F1
#
_cell.length_a   1.000
_cell.length_b   1.000
_cell.length_c   1.000
_cell.angle_alpha   90.00
_cell.angle_beta   90.00
_cell.angle_gamma   90.00
#
_symmetry.space_group_name_H-M   'P 1'
#
loop_
_entity.id
_entity.type
_entity.pdbx_description
1 polymer ?
#
loop_
_entity_poly.entity_id
_entity_poly.type
_entity_poly.pdbx_seq_one_letter_code
_entity_poly.pdbx_strand_id
1 'polypeptide(L)'
;MTQGAGDMVQSALFKTGARMVNRRETAVTLMEAQWGIRDIQQQEPAHLLIAGSINSLDFIPGGGAVATIGGVGPRFRQNRILVGLDLTMTNLQTGQIVGSISLHKQIFANEIGFTAARIQGGTIVDADVGAMRREAVDYALRVMLQLATFELLTQSMPPEEYEGCRSLIGDALGSVNGVRTTGEPFGASSDVSRVHEDASGASSADRPVQKAEP
;
A
#
# COMPACT_ATOMS: atom_id res chain seq x y z
N MET A 1 12.94 -0.39 7.22
CA MET A 1 12.00 0.15 6.22
C MET A 1 12.57 1.45 5.68
N THR A 2 12.32 1.80 4.42
CA THR A 2 12.93 3.00 3.81
C THR A 2 12.19 4.27 4.26
N GLN A 3 12.96 5.25 4.74
CA GLN A 3 12.43 6.57 5.06
C GLN A 3 12.13 7.40 3.79
N GLY A 4 12.56 6.90 2.61
CA GLY A 4 12.38 7.58 1.32
C GLY A 4 11.08 7.24 0.59
N ALA A 5 10.14 6.51 1.22
CA ALA A 5 8.88 6.14 0.56
C ALA A 5 8.08 7.38 0.09
N GLY A 6 8.06 8.45 0.89
CA GLY A 6 7.45 9.72 0.51
C GLY A 6 8.12 10.35 -0.72
N ASP A 7 9.45 10.35 -0.78
CA ASP A 7 10.18 10.88 -1.94
C ASP A 7 9.96 10.04 -3.21
N MET A 8 9.75 8.73 -3.06
CA MET A 8 9.39 7.85 -4.19
C MET A 8 8.01 8.19 -4.75
N VAL A 9 7.02 8.46 -3.89
CA VAL A 9 5.68 8.92 -4.30
C VAL A 9 5.76 10.31 -4.94
N GLN A 10 6.50 11.25 -4.34
CA GLN A 10 6.69 12.58 -4.94
C GLN A 10 7.36 12.50 -6.31
N SER A 11 8.36 11.64 -6.46
CA SER A 11 9.02 11.39 -7.74
C SER A 11 8.07 10.78 -8.77
N ALA A 12 7.17 9.89 -8.36
CA ALA A 12 6.17 9.30 -9.23
C ALA A 12 5.17 10.36 -9.71
N LEU A 13 4.63 11.19 -8.80
CA LEU A 13 3.72 12.30 -9.11
C LEU A 13 4.38 13.36 -10.00
N PHE A 14 5.66 13.65 -9.77
CA PHE A 14 6.40 14.59 -10.61
C PHE A 14 6.55 14.07 -12.05
N LYS A 15 6.77 12.76 -12.22
CA LYS A 15 6.84 12.12 -13.54
C LYS A 15 5.51 12.12 -14.29
N THR A 16 4.37 12.15 -13.59
CA THR A 16 3.04 12.27 -14.21
C THR A 16 2.67 13.71 -14.54
N GLY A 17 3.54 14.69 -14.28
CA GLY A 17 3.28 16.11 -14.55
C GLY A 17 2.42 16.81 -13.49
N ALA A 18 2.17 16.18 -12.34
CA ALA A 18 1.44 16.81 -11.26
C ALA A 18 2.24 17.99 -10.67
N ARG A 19 1.55 19.11 -10.38
CA ARG A 19 2.16 20.25 -9.68
C ARG A 19 2.26 19.92 -8.20
N MET A 20 3.49 19.77 -7.72
CA MET A 20 3.79 19.34 -6.36
C MET A 20 4.27 20.52 -5.51
N VAL A 21 3.79 20.61 -4.26
CA VAL A 21 4.29 21.55 -3.26
C VAL A 21 5.06 20.78 -2.21
N ASN A 22 6.29 21.21 -1.90
CA ASN A 22 7.09 20.55 -0.87
C ASN A 22 6.53 20.88 0.52
N ARG A 23 6.05 19.83 1.22
CA ARG A 23 5.60 19.90 2.61
C ARG A 23 6.36 18.94 3.53
N ARG A 24 7.40 18.26 3.05
CA ARG A 24 8.23 17.35 3.86
C ARG A 24 9.10 18.13 4.85
N GLU A 25 9.64 19.26 4.40
CA GLU A 25 10.51 20.13 5.19
C GLU A 25 10.02 21.58 5.14
N THR A 26 8.93 21.86 5.85
CA THR A 26 8.38 23.23 5.95
C THR A 26 9.19 24.14 6.86
N ALA A 27 10.04 23.57 7.73
CA ALA A 27 10.84 24.32 8.70
C ALA A 27 11.75 25.35 8.03
N VAL A 28 12.39 25.00 6.92
CA VAL A 28 13.27 25.93 6.18
C VAL A 28 12.45 27.10 5.63
N THR A 29 11.30 26.82 4.99
CA THR A 29 10.47 27.90 4.44
C THR A 29 9.85 28.78 5.53
N LEU A 30 9.51 28.20 6.68
CA LEU A 30 9.02 28.97 7.83
C LEU A 30 10.11 29.87 8.41
N MET A 31 11.34 29.37 8.52
CA MET A 31 12.48 30.11 9.06
C MET A 31 12.91 31.24 8.12
N GLU A 32 12.95 31.00 6.80
CA GLU A 32 13.12 32.06 5.79
C GLU A 32 12.04 33.13 5.89
N ALA A 33 10.79 32.73 6.18
CA ALA A 33 9.69 33.67 6.35
C ALA A 33 9.81 34.49 7.64
N GLN A 34 10.21 33.87 8.75
CA GLN A 34 10.48 34.57 10.01
C GLN A 34 11.65 35.56 9.89
N TRP A 35 12.65 35.24 9.07
CA TRP A 35 13.78 36.12 8.78
C TRP A 35 13.46 37.21 7.74
N GLY A 36 12.24 37.22 7.19
CA GLY A 36 11.83 38.20 6.18
C GLY A 36 12.51 38.02 4.82
N ILE A 37 13.14 36.86 4.57
CA ILE A 37 13.79 36.52 3.29
C ILE A 37 12.72 36.17 2.25
N ARG A 38 11.61 35.55 2.68
CA ARG A 38 10.51 35.12 1.82
C ARG A 38 9.17 35.40 2.49
N ASP A 39 8.12 35.68 1.72
CA ASP A 39 6.76 35.75 2.25
C ASP A 39 6.09 34.36 2.19
N ILE A 40 5.53 33.92 3.32
CA ILE A 40 4.80 32.64 3.40
C ILE A 40 3.49 32.67 2.63
N GLN A 41 2.88 33.86 2.44
CA GLN A 41 1.63 34.03 1.70
C GLN A 41 1.79 33.76 0.20
N GLN A 42 3.02 33.78 -0.31
CA GLN A 42 3.31 33.46 -1.71
C GLN A 42 3.47 31.96 -1.97
N GLN A 43 3.31 31.09 -0.95
CA GLN A 43 3.30 29.66 -1.17
C GLN A 43 2.03 29.22 -1.90
N GLU A 44 2.20 28.47 -2.99
CA GLU A 44 1.08 27.85 -3.71
C GLU A 44 0.28 26.92 -2.76
N PRO A 45 -1.05 27.11 -2.68
CA PRO A 45 -1.90 26.23 -1.87
C PRO A 45 -2.00 24.85 -2.53
N ALA A 46 -1.96 23.81 -1.70
CA ALA A 46 -2.24 22.45 -2.14
C ALA A 46 -3.75 22.19 -2.08
N HIS A 47 -4.29 21.53 -3.11
CA HIS A 47 -5.69 21.12 -3.16
C HIS A 47 -5.89 19.69 -2.62
N LEU A 48 -4.91 18.83 -2.89
CA LEU A 48 -4.91 17.42 -2.52
C LEU A 48 -3.69 17.12 -1.66
N LEU A 49 -3.91 16.31 -0.63
CA LEU A 49 -2.86 15.73 0.20
C LEU A 49 -2.87 14.22 -0.01
N ILE A 50 -1.74 13.67 -0.43
CA ILE A 50 -1.52 12.23 -0.44
C ILE A 50 -0.69 11.88 0.78
N ALA A 51 -1.22 10.99 1.61
CA ALA A 51 -0.56 10.48 2.79
C ALA A 51 -0.73 8.96 2.86
N GLY A 52 0.11 8.29 3.64
CA GLY A 52 0.01 6.85 3.75
C GLY A 52 1.07 6.26 4.64
N SER A 53 1.03 4.94 4.78
CA SER A 53 1.94 4.19 5.63
C SER A 53 2.30 2.86 5.01
N ILE A 54 3.47 2.35 5.38
CA ILE A 54 3.84 0.96 5.12
C ILE A 54 3.43 0.19 6.36
N ASN A 55 2.35 -0.58 6.28
CA ASN A 55 1.62 -1.10 7.43
C ASN A 55 2.16 -2.46 7.92
N SER A 56 2.79 -3.24 7.05
CA SER A 56 3.23 -4.60 7.34
C SER A 56 4.58 -4.88 6.71
N LEU A 57 5.46 -5.48 7.52
CA LEU A 57 6.71 -6.08 7.09
C LEU A 57 6.89 -7.38 7.89
N ASP A 58 6.17 -8.41 7.47
CA ASP A 58 6.18 -9.69 8.18
C ASP A 58 7.11 -10.66 7.49
N PHE A 59 8.10 -11.14 8.24
CA PHE A 59 8.95 -12.24 7.80
C PHE A 59 8.27 -13.56 8.15
N ILE A 60 7.78 -14.25 7.12
CA ILE A 60 7.17 -15.57 7.26
C ILE A 60 8.24 -16.60 6.89
N PRO A 61 8.77 -17.38 7.85
CA PRO A 61 9.59 -18.53 7.51
C PRO A 61 8.74 -19.47 6.64
N GLY A 62 9.25 -19.82 5.47
CA GLY A 62 8.60 -20.78 4.59
C GLY A 62 9.03 -22.21 4.94
N GLY A 63 9.00 -23.07 3.92
CA GLY A 63 9.49 -24.44 4.04
C GLY A 63 11.01 -24.53 3.93
N GLY A 64 11.58 -25.59 4.47
CA GLY A 64 12.98 -25.95 4.25
C GLY A 64 13.16 -27.45 4.32
N ALA A 65 14.18 -27.95 3.62
CA ALA A 65 14.57 -29.35 3.67
C ALA A 65 16.07 -29.42 3.93
N VAL A 66 16.47 -30.33 4.80
CA VAL A 66 17.87 -30.63 5.06
C VAL A 66 18.04 -32.15 5.05
N ALA A 67 19.02 -32.63 4.31
CA ALA A 67 19.40 -34.03 4.32
C ALA A 67 20.90 -34.09 4.59
N THR A 68 21.32 -34.72 5.68
CA THR A 68 22.74 -34.80 6.06
C THR A 68 23.13 -36.25 6.33
N ILE A 69 24.34 -36.60 5.88
CA ILE A 69 24.97 -37.89 6.14
C ILE A 69 26.34 -37.58 6.75
N GLY A 70 26.61 -38.08 7.96
CA GLY A 70 27.86 -37.77 8.66
C GLY A 70 28.05 -36.29 8.97
N GLY A 71 26.95 -35.54 9.12
CA GLY A 71 26.98 -34.09 9.38
C GLY A 71 27.03 -33.23 8.13
N VAL A 72 27.11 -33.83 6.94
CA VAL A 72 27.33 -33.10 5.68
C VAL A 72 26.17 -33.36 4.71
N GLY A 73 25.62 -32.32 4.08
CA GLY A 73 24.63 -32.52 3.04
C GLY A 73 23.85 -31.28 2.58
N PRO A 74 22.94 -31.44 1.60
CA PRO A 74 22.22 -30.33 1.00
C PRO A 74 21.19 -29.71 1.95
N ARG A 75 21.01 -28.40 1.77
CA ARG A 75 20.10 -27.55 2.52
C ARG A 75 19.27 -26.72 1.54
N PHE A 76 17.96 -26.66 1.78
CA PHE A 76 17.05 -25.75 1.11
C PHE A 76 16.26 -24.97 2.16
N ARG A 77 16.17 -23.65 2.00
CA ARG A 77 15.31 -22.77 2.83
C ARG A 77 14.54 -21.86 1.89
N GLN A 78 13.24 -21.78 2.09
CA GLN A 78 12.39 -20.77 1.49
C GLN A 78 11.91 -19.83 2.58
N ASN A 79 12.03 -18.54 2.33
CA ASN A 79 11.53 -17.47 3.18
C ASN A 79 10.60 -16.58 2.36
N ARG A 80 9.61 -15.99 3.03
CA ARG A 80 8.64 -15.07 2.42
C ARG A 80 8.58 -13.80 3.25
N ILE A 81 8.47 -12.66 2.59
CA ILE A 81 8.28 -11.38 3.25
C ILE A 81 6.98 -10.80 2.73
N LEU A 82 6.05 -10.48 3.61
CA LEU A 82 4.84 -9.74 3.27
C LEU A 82 5.13 -8.25 3.47
N VAL A 83 4.84 -7.45 2.45
CA VAL A 83 4.89 -5.99 2.53
C VAL A 83 3.51 -5.46 2.17
N GLY A 84 2.96 -4.62 3.02
CA GLY A 84 1.71 -3.90 2.77
C GLY A 84 1.89 -2.40 2.89
N LEU A 85 1.15 -1.66 2.08
CA LEU A 85 1.09 -0.21 2.15
C LEU A 85 -0.35 0.27 1.94
N ASP A 86 -0.68 1.37 2.60
CA ASP A 86 -1.95 2.07 2.44
C ASP A 86 -1.65 3.52 2.08
N LEU A 87 -2.27 4.02 1.01
CA LEU A 87 -2.22 5.42 0.62
C LEU A 87 -3.63 5.98 0.53
N THR A 88 -3.81 7.21 1.00
CA THR A 88 -5.05 7.97 0.93
C THR A 88 -4.81 9.32 0.28
N MET A 89 -5.80 9.78 -0.47
CA MET A 89 -5.84 11.11 -1.08
C MET A 89 -6.97 11.90 -0.44
N THR A 90 -6.64 13.04 0.16
CA THR A 90 -7.58 13.90 0.90
C THR A 90 -7.67 15.26 0.25
N ASN A 91 -8.89 15.75 0.03
CA ASN A 91 -9.13 17.13 -0.36
C ASN A 91 -8.90 18.05 0.84
N LEU A 92 -7.98 19.01 0.72
CA LEU A 92 -7.59 19.90 1.81
C LEU A 92 -8.62 21.01 2.11
N GLN A 93 -9.50 21.33 1.16
CA GLN A 93 -10.57 22.32 1.37
C GLN A 93 -11.74 21.72 2.18
N THR A 94 -12.10 20.46 1.90
CA THR A 94 -13.25 19.80 2.56
C THR A 94 -12.86 18.82 3.66
N GLY A 95 -11.60 18.39 3.70
CA GLY A 95 -11.12 17.31 4.58
C GLY A 95 -11.59 15.91 4.15
N GLN A 96 -12.29 15.78 3.02
CA GLN A 96 -12.82 14.51 2.56
C GLN A 96 -11.72 13.65 1.90
N ILE A 97 -11.71 12.36 2.22
CA ILE A 97 -10.90 11.36 1.50
C ILE A 97 -11.56 11.11 0.15
N VAL A 98 -10.89 11.49 -0.93
CA VAL A 98 -11.37 11.35 -2.31
C VAL A 98 -10.87 10.06 -2.98
N GLY A 99 -9.84 9.43 -2.42
CA GLY A 99 -9.31 8.16 -2.92
C GLY A 99 -8.55 7.40 -1.83
N SER A 100 -8.58 6.07 -1.91
CA SER A 100 -7.87 5.18 -0.99
C SER A 100 -7.42 3.93 -1.74
N ILE A 101 -6.20 3.50 -1.47
CA ILE A 101 -5.64 2.27 -2.01
C ILE A 101 -4.83 1.54 -0.96
N SER A 102 -4.98 0.22 -0.93
CA SER A 102 -4.20 -0.70 -0.09
C SER A 102 -3.60 -1.77 -0.99
N LEU A 103 -2.27 -1.89 -0.99
CA LEU A 103 -1.56 -2.88 -1.79
C LEU A 103 -0.71 -3.77 -0.89
N HIS A 104 -0.75 -5.08 -1.18
CA HIS A 104 0.06 -6.09 -0.53
C HIS A 104 0.85 -6.89 -1.56
N LYS A 105 2.12 -7.15 -1.25
CA LYS A 105 2.97 -8.02 -2.05
C LYS A 105 3.71 -9.03 -1.17
N GLN A 106 3.76 -10.27 -1.66
CA GLN A 106 4.61 -11.31 -1.09
C GLN A 106 5.91 -11.41 -1.89
N ILE A 107 7.03 -11.17 -1.20
CA ILE A 107 8.38 -11.29 -1.74
C ILE A 107 8.93 -12.67 -1.38
N PHE A 108 9.41 -13.39 -2.38
CA PHE A 108 9.97 -14.72 -2.21
C PHE A 108 11.50 -14.69 -2.16
N ALA A 109 12.06 -15.47 -1.23
CA ALA A 109 13.48 -15.67 -1.03
C ALA A 109 13.77 -17.16 -0.97
N ASN A 110 14.58 -17.67 -1.89
CA ASN A 110 14.98 -19.07 -1.93
C ASN A 110 16.49 -19.17 -1.72
N GLU A 111 16.89 -20.06 -0.82
CA GLU A 111 18.28 -20.37 -0.51
C GLU A 111 18.50 -21.86 -0.79
N ILE A 112 19.51 -22.16 -1.59
CA ILE A 112 19.99 -23.52 -1.80
C ILE A 112 21.45 -23.56 -1.40
N GLY A 113 21.81 -24.52 -0.57
CA GLY A 113 23.14 -24.61 -0.02
C GLY A 113 23.49 -26.01 0.41
N PHE A 114 24.63 -26.09 1.04
CA PHE A 114 25.23 -27.30 1.57
C PHE A 114 25.80 -26.95 2.93
N THR A 115 25.51 -27.79 3.91
CA THR A 115 25.87 -27.60 5.31
C THR A 115 26.77 -28.74 5.76
N ALA A 116 27.75 -28.45 6.60
CA ALA A 116 28.69 -29.40 7.17
C ALA A 116 28.89 -29.10 8.67
N ALA A 117 28.28 -29.92 9.52
CA ALA A 117 28.33 -29.81 10.97
C ALA A 117 28.95 -31.05 11.60
N ARG A 118 29.96 -30.89 12.47
CA ARG A 118 30.57 -31.99 13.22
C ARG A 118 30.84 -31.61 14.66
N ILE A 119 30.64 -32.56 15.58
CA ILE A 119 31.00 -32.41 16.99
C ILE A 119 32.39 -33.04 17.19
N GLN A 120 33.34 -32.26 17.69
CA GLN A 120 34.71 -32.72 17.94
C GLN A 120 35.21 -32.19 19.29
N GLY A 121 35.51 -33.08 20.23
CA GLY A 121 36.07 -32.72 21.54
C GLY A 121 35.19 -31.78 22.39
N GLY A 122 33.86 -31.87 22.27
CA GLY A 122 32.92 -30.98 22.96
C GLY A 122 32.65 -29.65 22.26
N THR A 123 33.29 -29.38 21.11
CA THR A 123 33.06 -28.19 20.29
C THR A 123 32.24 -28.54 19.04
N ILE A 124 31.29 -27.67 18.67
CA ILE A 124 30.51 -27.78 17.43
C ILE A 124 31.22 -26.96 16.36
N VAL A 125 31.60 -27.59 15.26
CA VAL A 125 32.12 -26.91 14.07
C VAL A 125 31.05 -27.00 12.99
N ASP A 126 30.62 -25.84 12.49
CA ASP A 126 29.59 -25.70 11.47
C ASP A 126 30.11 -24.85 10.31
N ALA A 127 29.88 -25.30 9.08
CA ALA A 127 30.27 -24.63 7.86
C ALA A 127 29.14 -24.70 6.83
N ASP A 128 28.68 -23.53 6.39
CA ASP A 128 27.61 -23.39 5.41
C ASP A 128 28.12 -22.71 4.14
N VAL A 129 27.76 -23.27 2.99
CA VAL A 129 27.97 -22.66 1.67
C VAL A 129 26.68 -22.71 0.86
N GLY A 130 26.29 -21.63 0.19
CA GLY A 130 25.06 -21.63 -0.57
C GLY A 130 24.88 -20.43 -1.49
N ALA A 131 23.92 -20.56 -2.40
CA ALA A 131 23.44 -19.51 -3.27
C ALA A 131 22.03 -19.08 -2.84
N MET A 132 21.77 -17.78 -2.89
CA MET A 132 20.51 -17.19 -2.47
C MET A 132 19.91 -16.36 -3.61
N ARG A 133 18.64 -16.57 -3.89
CA ARG A 133 17.84 -15.77 -4.84
C ARG A 133 16.73 -15.06 -4.08
N ARG A 134 16.70 -13.73 -4.12
CA ARG A 134 15.71 -12.89 -3.44
C ARG A 134 15.30 -11.76 -4.35
N GLU A 135 14.02 -11.40 -4.33
CA GLU A 135 13.61 -10.12 -4.86
C GLU A 135 14.16 -8.99 -3.97
N ALA A 136 14.57 -7.88 -4.57
CA ALA A 136 15.02 -6.72 -3.82
C ALA A 136 13.80 -6.02 -3.19
N VAL A 137 13.74 -6.01 -1.85
CA VAL A 137 12.60 -5.45 -1.10
C VAL A 137 12.37 -3.97 -1.43
N ASP A 138 13.44 -3.18 -1.56
CA ASP A 138 13.33 -1.75 -1.90
C ASP A 138 12.82 -1.53 -3.33
N TYR A 139 13.23 -2.39 -4.28
CA TYR A 139 12.70 -2.37 -5.64
C TYR A 139 11.22 -2.74 -5.67
N ALA A 140 10.84 -3.81 -4.98
CA ALA A 140 9.46 -4.24 -4.86
C ALA A 140 8.57 -3.12 -4.29
N LEU A 141 9.02 -2.48 -3.21
CA LEU A 141 8.33 -1.36 -2.59
C LEU A 141 8.22 -0.16 -3.55
N ARG A 142 9.28 0.18 -4.28
CA ARG A 142 9.25 1.26 -5.28
C ARG A 142 8.20 1.01 -6.36
N VAL A 143 8.12 -0.21 -6.88
CA VAL A 143 7.12 -0.60 -7.88
C VAL A 143 5.71 -0.54 -7.28
N MET A 144 5.51 -1.02 -6.05
CA MET A 144 4.22 -0.92 -5.37
C MET A 144 3.78 0.53 -5.15
N LEU A 145 4.67 1.42 -4.72
CA LEU A 145 4.35 2.84 -4.52
C LEU A 145 4.03 3.55 -5.85
N GLN A 146 4.73 3.19 -6.94
CA GLN A 146 4.43 3.71 -8.28
C GLN A 146 3.03 3.28 -8.74
N LEU A 147 2.71 1.99 -8.55
CA LEU A 147 1.38 1.47 -8.87
C LEU A 147 0.28 2.13 -8.03
N ALA A 148 0.47 2.20 -6.70
CA ALA A 148 -0.50 2.83 -5.80
C ALA A 148 -0.73 4.31 -6.14
N THR A 149 0.34 5.03 -6.49
CA THR A 149 0.25 6.44 -6.91
C THR A 149 -0.53 6.56 -8.22
N PHE A 150 -0.24 5.71 -9.20
CA PHE A 150 -0.96 5.68 -10.47
C PHE A 150 -2.45 5.40 -10.25
N GLU A 151 -2.78 4.39 -9.44
CA GLU A 151 -4.17 4.04 -9.14
C GLU A 151 -4.92 5.18 -8.44
N LEU A 152 -4.30 5.82 -7.44
CA LEU A 152 -4.89 6.99 -6.78
C LEU A 152 -5.16 8.15 -7.75
N LEU A 153 -4.23 8.43 -8.67
CA LEU A 153 -4.46 9.46 -9.68
C LEU A 153 -5.63 9.09 -10.59
N THR A 154 -5.71 7.84 -11.02
CA THR A 154 -6.80 7.38 -11.87
C THR A 154 -8.16 7.37 -11.17
N GLN A 155 -8.23 7.18 -9.84
CA GLN A 155 -9.48 7.35 -9.07
C GLN A 155 -9.98 8.79 -9.05
N SER A 156 -9.06 9.76 -9.16
CA SER A 156 -9.39 11.18 -9.18
C SER A 156 -9.75 11.72 -10.57
N MET A 157 -9.56 10.93 -11.63
CA MET A 157 -9.87 11.31 -13.00
C MET A 157 -11.33 10.99 -13.35
N PRO A 158 -12.00 11.80 -14.19
CA PRO A 158 -13.29 11.44 -14.77
C PRO A 158 -13.17 10.13 -15.57
N PRO A 159 -14.21 9.27 -15.56
CA PRO A 159 -14.18 7.97 -16.23
C PRO A 159 -13.93 8.09 -17.74
N GLU A 160 -14.42 9.15 -18.38
CA GLU A 160 -14.24 9.40 -19.82
C GLU A 160 -12.76 9.59 -20.19
N GLU A 161 -11.97 10.26 -19.35
CA GLU A 161 -10.52 10.43 -19.59
C GLU A 161 -9.71 9.19 -19.19
N TYR A 162 -10.19 8.45 -18.18
CA TYR A 162 -9.55 7.23 -17.72
C TYR A 162 -9.55 6.13 -18.78
N GLU A 163 -10.67 5.92 -19.50
CA GLU A 163 -10.77 4.87 -20.53
C GLU A 163 -9.73 5.05 -21.64
N GLY A 164 -9.50 6.28 -22.09
CA GLY A 164 -8.48 6.60 -23.08
C GLY A 164 -7.06 6.29 -22.60
N CYS A 165 -6.71 6.74 -21.39
CA CYS A 165 -5.39 6.51 -20.81
C CYS A 165 -5.11 5.03 -20.54
N ARG A 166 -6.13 4.30 -20.10
CA ARG A 166 -6.04 2.87 -19.80
C ARG A 166 -5.69 2.04 -21.04
N SER A 167 -6.17 2.42 -22.22
CA SER A 167 -5.82 1.73 -23.47
C SER A 167 -4.34 1.83 -23.86
N LEU A 168 -3.59 2.78 -23.26
CA LEU A 168 -2.16 2.97 -23.52
C LEU A 168 -1.26 2.12 -22.61
N ILE A 169 -1.83 1.46 -21.58
CA ILE A 169 -1.09 0.57 -20.70
C ILE A 169 -0.84 -0.73 -21.46
N GLY A 170 0.41 -0.98 -21.85
CA GLY A 170 0.77 -2.21 -22.55
C GLY A 170 0.59 -3.46 -21.67
N ASP A 171 0.16 -4.57 -22.28
CA ASP A 171 -0.14 -5.85 -21.61
C ASP A 171 1.00 -6.36 -20.71
N ALA A 172 2.25 -6.01 -21.04
CA ALA A 172 3.44 -6.36 -20.28
C ALA A 172 3.49 -5.75 -18.86
N LEU A 173 2.75 -4.66 -18.62
CA LEU A 173 2.64 -3.99 -17.31
C LEU A 173 1.44 -4.50 -16.48
N GLY A 174 0.59 -5.36 -17.06
CA GLY A 174 -0.63 -5.90 -16.45
C GLY A 174 -1.93 -5.36 -17.07
N SER A 175 -3.08 -5.95 -16.71
CA SER A 175 -4.41 -5.50 -17.15
C SER A 175 -5.25 -5.02 -15.97
N VAL A 176 -5.75 -3.79 -15.99
CA VAL A 176 -6.57 -3.22 -14.90
C VAL A 176 -8.07 -3.46 -15.14
N ASN A 177 -8.62 -4.67 -15.22
CA ASN A 177 -10.00 -4.87 -15.72
C ASN A 177 -11.12 -4.12 -14.94
N GLY A 178 -11.93 -3.30 -15.65
CA GLY A 178 -13.09 -2.55 -15.11
C GLY A 178 -13.06 -1.03 -15.41
N VAL A 179 -14.20 -0.35 -15.21
CA VAL A 179 -14.30 1.13 -15.20
C VAL A 179 -13.68 1.77 -13.94
N ARG A 180 -13.11 0.95 -13.05
CA ARG A 180 -12.57 1.34 -11.74
C ARG A 180 -11.13 0.84 -11.61
N THR A 181 -10.40 1.45 -10.69
CA THR A 181 -9.06 1.00 -10.25
C THR A 181 -9.21 -0.16 -9.25
N THR A 182 -8.12 -0.78 -8.79
CA THR A 182 -8.23 -1.80 -7.71
C THR A 182 -8.75 -1.23 -6.38
N GLY A 183 -8.74 0.10 -6.20
CA GLY A 183 -9.46 0.79 -5.13
C GLY A 183 -10.84 1.28 -5.56
N GLU A 184 -11.80 1.21 -4.63
CA GLU A 184 -13.16 1.71 -4.83
C GLU A 184 -13.19 3.25 -4.77
N PRO A 185 -13.60 3.96 -5.85
CA PRO A 185 -13.84 5.41 -5.77
C PRO A 185 -14.88 5.74 -4.71
N PHE A 186 -14.50 6.66 -3.82
CA PHE A 186 -15.42 7.26 -2.84
C PHE A 186 -16.43 8.12 -3.60
N GLY A 187 -17.66 7.60 -3.76
CA GLY A 187 -18.75 8.26 -4.49
C GLY A 187 -19.43 7.40 -5.55
N ALA A 188 -18.85 6.27 -5.94
CA ALA A 188 -19.51 5.27 -6.78
C ALA A 188 -20.23 4.20 -5.95
N SER A 189 -20.83 4.64 -4.83
CA SER A 189 -21.82 3.89 -4.06
C SER A 189 -23.20 4.30 -4.56
N SER A 190 -23.62 3.74 -5.67
CA SER A 190 -25.03 3.74 -6.09
C SER A 190 -25.92 2.82 -5.23
N ASP A 191 -25.43 2.32 -4.09
CA ASP A 191 -26.13 1.37 -3.21
C ASP A 191 -26.38 1.90 -1.77
N VAL A 192 -26.28 3.20 -1.53
CA VAL A 192 -26.77 3.81 -0.25
C VAL A 192 -28.30 3.96 -0.24
N SER A 193 -28.97 3.87 -1.39
CA SER A 193 -30.44 4.01 -1.46
C SER A 193 -31.24 2.76 -1.09
N ARG A 194 -30.61 1.58 -0.94
CA ARG A 194 -31.33 0.34 -0.59
C ARG A 194 -31.34 0.01 0.90
N VAL A 195 -30.45 0.59 1.69
CA VAL A 195 -30.37 0.29 3.14
C VAL A 195 -31.39 1.12 3.95
N HIS A 196 -32.00 2.16 3.37
CA HIS A 196 -32.97 2.99 4.07
C HIS A 196 -34.44 2.54 3.93
N GLU A 197 -34.77 1.72 2.93
CA GLU A 197 -36.14 1.24 2.76
C GLU A 197 -36.46 0.05 3.68
N ASP A 198 -35.50 -0.84 3.93
CA ASP A 198 -35.67 -2.01 4.82
C ASP A 198 -35.63 -1.66 6.31
N ALA A 199 -35.06 -0.51 6.69
CA ALA A 199 -35.00 -0.06 8.08
C ALA A 199 -36.22 0.77 8.52
N SER A 200 -37.08 1.20 7.58
CA SER A 200 -38.31 1.95 7.88
C SER A 200 -39.55 1.07 8.08
N GLY A 201 -39.47 -0.22 7.72
CA GLY A 201 -40.56 -1.20 7.89
C GLY A 201 -40.61 -1.90 9.25
N ALA A 202 -39.69 -1.59 10.17
CA ALA A 202 -39.53 -2.34 11.42
C ALA A 202 -39.42 -1.42 12.66
N SER A 203 -40.27 -0.41 12.81
CA SER A 203 -40.54 0.22 14.12
C SER A 203 -41.75 1.16 14.08
N SER A 204 -42.95 0.61 14.29
CA SER A 204 -44.04 1.37 14.95
C SER A 204 -45.05 0.38 15.54
N ALA A 205 -45.14 0.39 16.86
CA ALA A 205 -46.03 -0.42 17.67
C ALA A 205 -47.51 -0.08 17.47
N ASP A 206 -48.39 -1.09 17.49
CA ASP A 206 -49.68 -0.97 18.18
C ASP A 206 -50.26 -2.35 18.53
N ARG A 207 -50.33 -2.69 19.82
CA ARG A 207 -51.11 -3.83 20.36
C ARG A 207 -52.31 -3.22 21.08
N PRO A 208 -53.57 -3.45 20.65
CA PRO A 208 -54.71 -2.91 21.35
C PRO A 208 -54.98 -3.68 22.64
N VAL A 209 -55.20 -2.91 23.71
CA VAL A 209 -55.65 -3.30 25.04
C VAL A 209 -57.07 -3.89 24.94
N GLN A 210 -57.24 -5.16 25.32
CA GLN A 210 -58.58 -5.75 25.53
C GLN A 210 -59.13 -5.28 26.88
N LYS A 211 -60.28 -4.61 26.82
CA LYS A 211 -61.07 -4.12 27.95
C LYS A 211 -61.99 -5.24 28.43
N ALA A 212 -61.98 -5.51 29.73
CA ALA A 212 -62.87 -6.45 30.40
C ALA A 212 -64.22 -5.80 30.78
N GLU A 213 -65.17 -6.68 31.11
CA GLU A 213 -66.46 -6.53 31.84
C GLU A 213 -67.78 -6.50 31.05
N PRO A 214 -68.89 -6.98 31.67
CA PRO A 214 -69.01 -7.61 33.01
C PRO A 214 -69.07 -9.15 33.00
#